data_AF-A0A4Y2K7L3-F1
#
_entry.id   AF-A0A4Y2K7L3-F1
#
_cell.length_a   1.000
_cell.length_b   1.000
_cell.length_c   1.000
_cell.angle_alpha   90.00
_cell.angle_beta   90.00
_cell.angle_gamma   90.00
#
_symmetry.space_group_name_H-M   'P 1'
#
loop_
_entity.id
_entity.type
_entity.pdbx_description
1 polymer ?
#
loop_
_entity_poly.entity_id
_entity_poly.type
_entity_poly.pdbx_seq_one_letter_code
_entity_poly.pdbx_strand_id
1 'polypeptide(L)'
;MCVFEEEKLPSSFLHEFVSKSQDTIVLRINVRNLEECGKWALEFGNATKTKWNSRSSNPNGERFVCCLNTAKALKCLPSSGCKEKFIDYFNDGMGITEACKYHEGILLLEEYKEEDMANSAINPPYRAVQHWYDQ
;
A
#
# COMPACT_ATOMS: atom_id res chain seq x y z
N MET A 1 -1.70 0.81 10.09
CA MET A 1 -1.88 -0.62 9.77
C MET A 1 -3.01 -0.74 8.77
N CYS A 2 -2.78 -1.32 7.59
CA CYS A 2 -3.87 -1.64 6.65
C CYS A 2 -4.59 -2.87 7.20
N VAL A 3 -5.83 -2.69 7.64
CA VAL A 3 -6.68 -3.76 8.17
C VAL A 3 -7.26 -4.52 6.97
N PHE A 4 -7.21 -5.85 7.01
CA PHE A 4 -7.90 -6.68 6.03
C PHE A 4 -9.42 -6.51 6.19
N GLU A 5 -10.09 -6.15 5.10
CA GLU A 5 -11.54 -5.96 5.06
C GLU A 5 -12.19 -7.14 4.33
N GLU A 6 -13.01 -7.92 5.03
CA GLU A 6 -13.68 -9.10 4.50
C GLU A 6 -14.65 -8.77 3.37
N GLU A 7 -15.22 -7.55 3.38
CA GLU A 7 -16.10 -7.01 2.34
C GLU A 7 -15.42 -6.89 0.96
N LYS A 8 -14.08 -6.87 0.94
CA LYS A 8 -13.29 -6.78 -0.30
C LYS A 8 -13.00 -8.14 -0.93
N LEU A 9 -13.51 -9.24 -0.36
CA LEU A 9 -13.31 -10.57 -0.93
C LEU A 9 -14.12 -10.77 -2.23
N PRO A 10 -13.56 -11.49 -3.22
CA PRO A 10 -14.25 -11.75 -4.49
C PRO A 10 -15.56 -12.55 -4.32
N SER A 11 -16.72 -11.92 -4.54
CA SER A 11 -18.03 -12.58 -4.37
C SER A 11 -18.28 -13.73 -5.35
N SER A 12 -17.50 -13.84 -6.43
CA SER A 12 -17.57 -14.93 -7.40
C SER A 12 -17.13 -16.30 -6.84
N PHE A 13 -16.53 -16.32 -5.65
CA PHE A 13 -15.93 -17.52 -5.05
C PHE A 13 -16.44 -17.73 -3.62
N LEU A 14 -16.38 -18.97 -3.15
CA LEU A 14 -16.61 -19.32 -1.75
C LEU A 14 -15.27 -19.31 -1.02
N HIS A 15 -15.26 -18.69 0.17
CA HIS A 15 -14.07 -18.57 0.99
C HIS A 15 -14.29 -19.23 2.36
N GLU A 16 -13.26 -19.89 2.85
CA GLU A 16 -13.17 -20.44 4.19
C GLU A 16 -11.95 -19.85 4.88
N PHE A 17 -12.14 -19.21 6.03
CA PHE A 17 -11.03 -18.73 6.86
C PHE A 17 -10.42 -19.91 7.62
N VAL A 18 -9.18 -20.25 7.28
CA VAL A 18 -8.44 -21.32 7.96
C VAL A 18 -7.77 -20.79 9.21
N SER A 19 -7.14 -19.61 9.14
CA SER A 19 -6.56 -18.94 10.29
C SER A 19 -6.41 -17.44 10.08
N LYS A 20 -6.44 -16.68 11.19
CA LYS A 20 -6.28 -15.22 11.23
C LYS A 20 -5.33 -14.87 12.37
N SER A 21 -4.15 -14.35 12.03
CA SER A 21 -3.20 -13.75 12.98
C SER A 21 -3.11 -12.24 12.74
N GLN A 22 -2.31 -11.53 13.53
CA GLN A 22 -2.13 -10.07 13.39
C GLN A 22 -1.54 -9.70 12.01
N ASP A 23 -0.62 -10.50 11.48
CA ASP A 23 0.11 -10.19 10.25
C ASP A 23 -0.23 -11.11 9.08
N THR A 24 -0.95 -12.21 9.32
CA THR A 24 -1.20 -13.22 8.29
C THR A 24 -2.62 -13.76 8.36
N ILE A 25 -3.25 -13.85 7.20
CA ILE A 25 -4.57 -14.43 7.03
C ILE A 25 -4.45 -15.57 6.03
N VAL A 26 -4.88 -16.76 6.44
CA VAL A 26 -4.92 -17.94 5.59
C VAL A 26 -6.36 -18.19 5.19
N LEU A 27 -6.64 -18.02 3.91
CA LEU A 27 -7.94 -18.23 3.29
C LEU A 27 -7.85 -19.42 2.33
N ARG A 28 -8.86 -20.30 2.36
CA ARG A 28 -9.07 -21.34 1.36
C ARG A 28 -10.23 -20.95 0.46
N ILE A 29 -10.08 -21.19 -0.83
CA ILE A 29 -11.03 -20.74 -1.85
C ILE A 29 -11.36 -21.93 -2.74
N ASN A 30 -12.62 -22.02 -3.20
CA ASN A 30 -13.09 -23.11 -4.06
C ASN A 30 -12.68 -22.98 -5.54
N VAL A 31 -11.46 -22.52 -5.83
CA VAL A 31 -10.92 -22.42 -7.19
C VAL A 31 -10.65 -23.80 -7.79
N ARG A 32 -10.98 -23.97 -9.07
CA ARG A 32 -10.92 -25.27 -9.77
C ARG A 32 -9.75 -25.38 -10.74
N ASN A 33 -9.23 -24.26 -11.23
CA ASN A 33 -8.18 -24.21 -12.24
C ASN A 33 -7.38 -22.90 -12.15
N LEU A 34 -6.32 -22.80 -12.96
CA LEU A 34 -5.43 -21.63 -13.01
C LEU A 34 -6.12 -20.35 -13.52
N GLU A 35 -7.09 -20.48 -14.42
CA GLU A 35 -7.86 -19.33 -14.93
C GLU A 35 -8.71 -18.69 -13.81
N GLU A 36 -9.36 -19.51 -13.01
CA GLU A 36 -10.09 -19.09 -11.81
C GLU A 36 -9.17 -18.46 -10.76
N CYS A 37 -7.94 -18.96 -10.59
CA CYS A 37 -6.94 -18.31 -9.75
C CYS A 37 -6.62 -16.88 -10.23
N GLY A 38 -6.41 -16.70 -11.54
CA GLY A 38 -6.18 -15.38 -12.14
C GLY A 38 -7.37 -14.45 -11.97
N LYS A 39 -8.59 -14.95 -12.17
CA LYS A 39 -9.83 -14.21 -11.95
C LYS A 39 -9.99 -13.78 -10.48
N TRP A 40 -9.73 -14.67 -9.53
CA TRP A 40 -9.77 -14.33 -8.10
C TRP A 40 -8.79 -13.22 -7.76
N ALA A 41 -7.54 -13.31 -8.24
CA ALA A 41 -6.51 -12.30 -8.01
C ALA A 41 -6.89 -10.94 -8.61
N LEU A 42 -7.52 -10.93 -9.79
CA LEU A 42 -8.01 -9.72 -10.45
C LEU A 42 -9.17 -9.06 -9.69
N GLU A 43 -10.18 -9.83 -9.28
CA GLU A 43 -11.30 -9.33 -8.50
C GLU A 43 -10.84 -8.76 -7.16
N PHE A 44 -10.00 -9.51 -6.44
CA PHE A 44 -9.45 -9.06 -5.16
C PHE A 44 -8.58 -7.82 -5.32
N GLY A 45 -7.73 -7.79 -6.36
CA GLY A 45 -6.94 -6.61 -6.72
C GLY A 45 -7.80 -5.38 -7.02
N ASN A 46 -8.88 -5.54 -7.77
CA ASN A 46 -9.81 -4.45 -8.10
C ASN A 46 -10.56 -3.90 -6.87
N ALA A 47 -10.94 -4.78 -5.95
CA ALA A 47 -11.60 -4.41 -4.69
C ALA A 47 -10.64 -3.70 -3.72
N THR A 48 -9.43 -4.23 -3.57
CA THR A 48 -8.40 -3.69 -2.68
C THR A 48 -7.56 -2.57 -3.29
N LYS A 49 -7.75 -2.27 -4.58
CA LYS A 49 -6.92 -1.34 -5.38
C LYS A 49 -5.43 -1.74 -5.40
N THR A 50 -5.17 -3.04 -5.40
CA THR A 50 -3.83 -3.62 -5.48
C THR A 50 -3.63 -4.32 -6.82
N LYS A 51 -2.38 -4.37 -7.30
CA LYS A 51 -2.00 -5.11 -8.50
C LYS A 51 -1.27 -6.38 -8.08
N TRP A 52 -1.67 -7.54 -8.59
CA TRP A 52 -1.05 -8.83 -8.28
C TRP A 52 -0.34 -9.37 -9.52
N ASN A 53 0.92 -9.78 -9.37
CA ASN A 53 1.67 -10.45 -10.43
C ASN A 53 1.79 -11.94 -10.11
N SER A 54 1.52 -12.79 -11.10
CA SER A 54 1.83 -14.22 -11.02
C SER A 54 3.33 -14.45 -11.18
N ARG A 55 3.90 -15.34 -10.36
CA ARG A 55 5.25 -15.87 -10.50
C ARG A 55 5.15 -17.39 -10.49
N SER A 56 5.76 -18.04 -11.49
CA SER A 56 5.92 -19.49 -11.49
C SER A 56 6.81 -19.88 -10.30
N SER A 57 6.30 -20.74 -9.42
CA SER A 57 7.00 -21.08 -8.17
C SER A 57 7.31 -22.57 -8.02
N ASN A 58 6.82 -23.42 -8.92
CA ASN A 58 7.16 -24.83 -9.09
C ASN A 58 6.39 -25.37 -10.30
N PRO A 59 6.67 -26.60 -10.81
CA PRO A 59 5.99 -27.11 -12.01
C PRO A 59 4.47 -27.20 -11.90
N ASN A 60 3.90 -27.24 -10.68
CA ASN A 60 2.45 -27.38 -10.44
C ASN A 60 1.83 -26.23 -9.63
N GLY A 61 2.49 -25.07 -9.48
CA GLY A 61 2.00 -23.99 -8.62
C GLY A 61 2.39 -22.56 -9.04
N GLU A 62 1.40 -21.68 -9.07
CA GLU A 62 1.57 -20.24 -9.26
C GLU A 62 1.51 -19.49 -7.92
N ARG A 63 2.45 -18.58 -7.70
CA ARG A 63 2.47 -17.67 -6.55
C ARG A 63 2.06 -16.28 -7.02
N PHE A 64 0.98 -15.74 -6.47
CA PHE A 64 0.60 -14.34 -6.69
C PHE A 64 1.22 -13.44 -5.62
N VAL A 65 1.83 -12.34 -6.06
CA VAL A 65 2.45 -11.35 -5.16
C VAL A 65 1.90 -9.96 -5.48
N CYS A 66 1.44 -9.24 -4.44
CA CYS A 66 1.02 -7.85 -4.57
C CYS A 66 2.22 -6.97 -4.92
N CYS A 67 2.06 -6.17 -5.97
CA CYS A 67 3.06 -5.25 -6.49
C CYS A 67 2.87 -3.89 -5.88
N LEU A 68 3.83 -3.47 -5.07
CA LEU A 68 3.86 -2.13 -4.48
C LEU A 68 4.36 -1.07 -5.47
N ASN A 69 4.80 -1.44 -6.68
CA ASN A 69 5.51 -0.55 -7.61
C ASN A 69 4.58 0.39 -8.41
N THR A 70 3.31 0.57 -8.03
CA THR A 70 2.44 1.55 -8.69
C THR A 70 2.31 2.77 -7.81
N ALA A 71 2.35 3.97 -8.40
CA ALA A 71 2.19 5.24 -7.67
C ALA A 71 0.95 5.24 -6.74
N LYS A 72 -0.14 4.56 -7.14
CA LYS A 72 -1.34 4.43 -6.31
C LYS A 72 -1.14 3.53 -5.08
N ALA A 73 -0.40 2.43 -5.22
CA ALA A 73 -0.09 1.54 -4.10
C ALA A 73 0.95 2.18 -3.16
N LEU A 74 1.93 2.88 -3.72
CA LEU A 74 2.96 3.63 -2.98
C LEU A 74 2.34 4.71 -2.08
N LYS A 75 1.26 5.36 -2.53
CA LYS A 75 0.49 6.33 -1.72
C LYS A 75 -0.21 5.73 -0.50
N CYS A 76 -0.39 4.40 -0.46
CA CYS A 76 -1.00 3.71 0.67
C CYS A 76 0.02 3.21 1.70
N LEU A 77 1.32 3.42 1.45
CA LEU A 77 2.35 3.06 2.42
C LEU A 77 2.21 3.93 3.69
N PRO A 78 2.49 3.36 4.87
CA PRO A 78 2.41 4.11 6.11
C PRO A 78 3.41 5.26 6.10
N SER A 79 2.91 6.48 6.34
CA SER A 79 3.70 7.70 6.31
C SER A 79 4.54 7.93 7.58
N SER A 80 4.56 6.97 8.51
CA SER A 80 5.24 7.12 9.81
C SER A 80 6.76 7.31 9.68
N GLY A 81 7.37 6.85 8.58
CA GLY A 81 8.81 6.93 8.36
C GLY A 81 9.37 8.36 8.24
N CYS A 82 8.54 9.34 7.87
CA CYS A 82 8.96 10.74 7.72
C CYS A 82 8.29 11.69 8.73
N LYS A 83 7.51 11.17 9.70
CA LYS A 83 6.79 12.00 10.69
C LYS A 83 7.74 12.90 11.48
N GLU A 84 8.87 12.37 11.97
CA GLU A 84 9.83 13.13 12.79
C GLU A 84 10.39 14.34 12.04
N LYS A 85 10.76 14.17 10.76
CA LYS A 85 11.23 15.29 9.92
C LYS A 85 10.18 16.41 9.80
N PHE A 86 8.91 16.05 9.67
CA PHE A 86 7.83 17.04 9.61
C PHE A 86 7.59 17.73 10.96
N ILE A 87 7.74 17.01 12.08
CA ILE A 87 7.70 17.63 13.42
C ILE A 87 8.81 18.68 13.54
N ASP A 88 10.03 18.41 13.05
CA ASP A 88 11.12 19.38 13.07
C ASP A 88 10.79 20.62 12.24
N TYR A 89 10.22 20.46 11.03
CA TYR A 89 9.77 21.60 10.22
C TYR A 89 8.73 22.46 10.94
N PHE A 90 7.81 21.84 11.68
CA PHE A 90 6.80 22.56 12.46
C PHE A 90 7.42 23.28 13.66
N ASN A 91 8.42 22.68 14.31
CA ASN A 91 9.19 23.31 15.38
C ASN A 91 9.97 24.54 14.88
N ASP A 92 10.40 24.53 13.61
CA ASP A 92 11.00 25.68 12.93
C ASP A 92 9.96 26.76 12.50
N GLY A 93 8.67 26.54 12.82
CA GLY A 93 7.59 27.49 12.58
C GLY A 93 6.92 27.36 11.20
N MET A 94 7.24 26.33 10.42
CA MET A 94 6.63 26.14 9.10
C MET A 94 5.16 25.72 9.23
N GLY A 95 4.30 26.32 8.41
CA GLY A 95 2.93 25.83 8.22
C GLY A 95 2.88 24.57 7.34
N ILE A 96 1.75 23.85 7.34
CA ILE A 96 1.57 22.59 6.58
C ILE A 96 2.02 22.72 5.12
N THR A 97 1.56 23.75 4.41
CA THR A 97 1.88 23.97 3.00
C THR A 97 3.36 24.26 2.76
N GLU A 98 3.99 24.98 3.67
CA GLU A 98 5.41 25.32 3.61
C GLU A 98 6.27 24.08 3.86
N ALA A 99 5.96 23.32 4.92
CA ALA A 99 6.62 22.07 5.24
C ALA A 99 6.55 21.06 4.09
N CYS A 100 5.38 20.87 3.46
CA CYS A 100 5.24 19.99 2.29
C CYS A 100 6.13 20.42 1.13
N LYS A 101 6.15 21.71 0.78
CA LYS A 101 6.97 22.24 -0.33
C LYS A 101 8.45 22.14 -0.02
N TYR A 102 8.85 22.45 1.21
CA TYR A 102 10.23 22.36 1.65
C TYR A 102 10.73 20.91 1.59
N HIS A 103 9.91 19.96 2.07
CA HIS A 103 10.22 18.54 2.01
C HIS A 103 10.36 18.03 0.57
N GLU A 104 9.42 18.38 -0.32
CA GLU A 104 9.50 18.04 -1.73
C GLU A 104 10.76 18.62 -2.40
N GLY A 105 11.14 19.85 -2.02
CA GLY A 105 12.40 20.47 -2.44
C GLY A 105 13.64 19.70 -2.00
N ILE A 106 13.67 19.18 -0.78
CA ILE A 106 14.77 18.31 -0.30
C ILE A 106 14.84 17.03 -1.13
N LEU A 107 13.70 16.36 -1.35
CA LEU A 107 13.66 15.11 -2.13
C LEU A 107 14.16 15.30 -3.57
N LEU A 108 13.80 16.43 -4.19
CA LEU A 108 14.31 16.83 -5.50
C LEU A 108 15.84 17.02 -5.51
N LEU A 109 16.39 17.65 -4.47
CA LEU A 109 17.83 17.86 -4.32
C LEU A 109 18.61 16.57 -4.06
N GLU A 110 18.00 15.61 -3.36
CA GLU A 110 18.56 14.29 -3.09
C GLU A 110 18.39 13.30 -4.26
N GLU A 111 17.95 13.77 -5.44
CA GLU A 111 17.78 12.98 -6.67
C GLU A 111 16.80 11.80 -6.55
N TYR A 112 15.77 11.92 -5.70
CA TYR A 112 14.70 10.93 -5.63
C TYR A 112 13.92 10.85 -6.95
N LYS A 113 13.47 9.64 -7.30
CA LYS A 113 12.75 9.40 -8.56
C LYS A 113 11.28 9.75 -8.41
N GLU A 114 10.59 9.92 -9.53
CA GLU A 114 9.14 10.20 -9.56
C GLU A 114 8.30 9.13 -8.82
N GLU A 115 8.75 7.87 -8.84
CA GLU A 115 8.13 6.79 -8.07
C GLU A 115 8.23 7.03 -6.56
N ASP A 116 9.37 7.52 -6.09
CA ASP A 116 9.60 7.82 -4.67
C ASP A 116 8.75 9.01 -4.20
N MET A 117 8.46 9.96 -5.10
CA MET A 117 7.53 11.06 -4.81
C MET A 117 6.10 10.58 -4.59
N ALA A 118 5.72 9.43 -5.13
CA ALA A 118 4.42 8.82 -4.87
C ALA A 118 4.44 7.91 -3.63
N ASN A 119 5.61 7.60 -3.08
CA ASN A 119 5.77 6.76 -1.91
C ASN A 119 5.42 7.53 -0.65
N SER A 120 4.28 7.22 -0.05
CA SER A 120 3.82 7.91 1.15
C SER A 120 4.74 7.73 2.36
N ALA A 121 5.59 6.70 2.39
CA ALA A 121 6.57 6.53 3.46
C ALA A 121 7.75 7.51 3.33
N ILE A 122 7.98 8.03 2.12
CA ILE A 122 9.02 9.01 1.80
C ILE A 122 8.38 10.41 1.72
N ASN A 123 7.43 10.59 0.80
CA ASN A 123 6.69 11.83 0.56
C ASN A 123 5.22 11.68 1.02
N PRO A 124 4.88 12.13 2.24
CA PRO A 124 3.57 11.89 2.83
C PRO A 124 2.47 12.72 2.13
N PRO A 125 1.23 12.21 2.04
CA PRO A 125 0.12 13.00 1.51
C PRO A 125 -0.23 14.14 2.48
N TYR A 126 -0.71 15.26 1.94
CA TYR A 126 -1.11 16.44 2.70
C TYR A 126 -1.99 16.12 3.93
N ARG A 127 -2.95 15.20 3.80
CA ARG A 127 -3.83 14.80 4.91
C ARG A 127 -3.08 14.18 6.09
N ALA A 128 -2.02 13.41 5.83
CA ALA A 128 -1.19 12.84 6.89
C ALA A 128 -0.42 13.93 7.62
N VAL A 129 0.16 14.87 6.86
CA VAL A 129 0.88 16.03 7.39
C VAL A 129 -0.03 16.92 8.22
N GLN A 130 -1.24 17.23 7.72
CA GLN A 130 -2.25 17.99 8.44
C GLN A 130 -2.60 17.32 9.77
N HIS A 131 -2.87 16.01 9.76
CA HIS A 131 -3.15 15.27 10.98
C HIS A 131 -1.99 15.30 11.99
N TRP A 132 -0.73 15.43 11.57
CA TRP A 132 0.40 15.59 12.49
C TRP A 132 0.54 17.01 13.01
N TYR A 133 0.20 18.01 12.20
CA TYR A 133 0.23 19.41 12.59
C TYR A 133 -0.86 19.77 13.60
N ASP A 134 -2.02 19.13 13.48
CA ASP A 134 -3.18 19.36 14.35
C ASP A 134 -3.07 18.63 15.72
N GLN A 135 -1.98 17.88 15.97
CA GLN A 135 -1.71 17.15 17.23
C GLN A 135 -0.88 17.98 18.20
#